data_AF-A0A2V5QD65-F1
#
_entry.id   AF-A0A2V5QD65-F1
#
_cell.length_a   1.000
_cell.length_b   1.000
_cell.length_c   1.000
_cell.angle_alpha   90.00
_cell.angle_beta   90.00
_cell.angle_gamma   90.00
#
_symmetry.space_group_name_H-M   'P 1'
#
loop_
_entity.id
_entity.type
_entity.pdbx_description
1 polymer ?
#
loop_
_entity_poly.entity_id
_entity_poly.type
_entity_poly.pdbx_seq_one_letter_code
_entity_poly.pdbx_strand_id
1 'polypeptide(L)'
;MRERTIRLRRARCLLMYWRDGRMFLHNFARRLTVTGRPVTSEVLDFFSEWRTFKEAIAHFADYAPRSVRSAISQLVDYGLLLPKGSPEVTKDSRIAEEWSDWLPEGSFHFSTKDTPYLDRSGWSLNRLRSVMPKTPQPAFLKTVKGATNVRLPARRSSDSEFIRVLMARKTHRRFSKQKLPFETVSQLLYLVWGVTGYRYSPRSGNLFHKTSPSGGARHPGEVYLMALRVKGLRAGLYHYQPTTHHLKIISTNTSHEKAWLYCAGQHFVRNAAALFLMTAMFPRTMWKYQHARAYRVVLLDAGHLCQTFCLVATWLGLAPFCTAALKDTLIEKDLAIDGIRESVLYVAGVGFPATSARAKRQFSRSEDRHAAGPSKDGV
;
A
#
# COMPACT_ATOMS: atom_id res chain seq x y z
N MET A 1 -15.14 27.51 33.69
CA MET A 1 -14.63 26.61 34.76
C MET A 1 -13.95 25.33 34.26
N ARG A 2 -14.31 24.76 33.09
CA ARG A 2 -13.73 23.48 32.59
C ARG A 2 -12.27 23.53 32.07
N GLU A 3 -11.73 24.69 31.68
CA GLU A 3 -10.35 24.80 31.19
C GLU A 3 -9.26 24.66 32.27
N ARG A 4 -9.59 24.86 33.56
CA ARG A 4 -8.57 24.98 34.62
C ARG A 4 -7.93 23.66 35.06
N THR A 5 -8.49 22.51 34.69
CA THR A 5 -8.02 21.17 35.09
C THR A 5 -7.58 20.27 33.94
N ILE A 6 -7.75 20.71 32.68
CA ILE A 6 -7.31 19.92 31.52
C ILE A 6 -5.79 19.91 31.48
N ARG A 7 -5.20 18.71 31.51
CA ARG A 7 -3.77 18.50 31.26
C ARG A 7 -3.56 18.23 29.78
N LEU A 8 -2.60 18.92 29.18
CA LEU A 8 -2.21 18.83 27.78
C LEU A 8 -0.77 18.31 27.70
N ARG A 9 -0.45 17.65 26.59
CA ARG A 9 0.92 17.25 26.24
C ARG A 9 1.10 17.41 24.73
N ARG A 10 2.32 17.73 24.30
CA ARG A 10 2.72 17.69 22.90
C ARG A 10 2.46 16.32 22.29
N ALA A 11 1.87 16.29 21.10
CA ALA A 11 1.76 15.05 20.32
C ALA A 11 3.15 14.43 20.11
N ARG A 12 3.27 13.10 20.23
CA ARG A 12 4.53 12.38 19.92
C ARG A 12 4.73 12.27 18.42
N CYS A 13 3.64 12.23 17.66
CA CYS A 13 3.67 12.06 16.22
C CYS A 13 3.90 13.38 15.45
N LEU A 14 4.89 14.18 15.86
CA LEU A 14 5.21 15.47 15.25
C LEU A 14 6.55 15.44 14.51
N LEU A 15 6.58 16.07 13.34
CA LEU A 15 7.81 16.48 12.65
C LEU A 15 7.82 17.99 12.48
N MET A 16 9.00 18.59 12.66
CA MET A 16 9.23 20.01 12.41
C MET A 16 10.27 20.14 11.31
N TYR A 17 9.98 20.94 10.28
CA TYR A 17 10.89 21.15 9.16
C TYR A 17 10.72 22.53 8.54
N TRP A 18 11.71 22.97 7.75
CA TRP A 18 11.69 24.26 7.07
C TRP A 18 11.47 24.08 5.57
N ARG A 19 10.68 24.98 4.98
CA ARG A 19 10.52 25.11 3.54
C ARG A 19 10.20 26.56 3.20
N ASP A 20 10.89 27.12 2.21
CA ASP A 20 10.69 28.51 1.75
C ASP A 20 10.75 29.54 2.90
N GLY A 21 11.72 29.38 3.81
CA GLY A 21 11.91 30.27 4.97
C GLY A 21 10.84 30.15 6.08
N ARG A 22 9.88 29.23 5.97
CA ARG A 22 8.82 29.01 6.96
C ARG A 22 9.00 27.70 7.70
N MET A 23 8.68 27.69 9.00
CA MET A 23 8.67 26.48 9.82
C MET A 23 7.30 25.79 9.72
N PHE A 24 7.32 24.50 9.40
CA PHE A 24 6.16 23.63 9.31
C PHE A 24 6.15 22.63 10.48
N LEU A 25 4.98 22.41 11.05
CA LEU A 25 4.71 21.39 12.06
C LEU A 25 3.73 20.40 11.47
N HIS A 26 4.17 19.15 11.35
CA HIS A 26 3.40 18.08 10.74
C HIS A 26 3.03 17.04 11.81
N ASN A 27 1.73 16.91 12.09
CA ASN A 27 1.22 15.78 12.86
C ASN A 27 0.89 14.64 11.90
N PHE A 28 1.76 13.64 11.82
CA PHE A 28 1.61 12.54 10.86
C PHE A 28 0.50 11.54 11.25
N ALA A 29 0.12 11.47 12.53
CA ALA A 29 -1.02 10.64 12.96
C ALA A 29 -2.38 11.23 12.52
N ARG A 30 -2.44 12.57 12.41
CA ARG A 30 -3.60 13.34 11.92
C ARG A 30 -3.52 13.71 10.45
N ARG A 31 -2.37 13.50 9.80
CA ARG A 31 -2.07 13.93 8.42
C ARG A 31 -2.35 15.42 8.21
N LEU A 32 -2.00 16.21 9.22
CA LEU A 32 -2.22 17.65 9.26
C LEU A 32 -0.87 18.37 9.29
N THR A 33 -0.74 19.41 8.48
CA THR A 33 0.45 20.26 8.47
C THR A 33 0.02 21.71 8.65
N VAL A 34 0.66 22.40 9.58
CA VAL A 34 0.47 23.84 9.81
C VAL A 34 1.80 24.58 9.79
N THR A 35 1.76 25.88 9.55
CA THR A 35 2.94 26.75 9.70
C THR A 35 2.97 27.37 11.09
N GLY A 36 4.15 27.52 11.68
CA GLY A 36 4.34 28.19 12.97
C GLY A 36 5.54 29.13 12.97
N ARG A 37 5.61 30.00 13.98
CA ARG A 37 6.82 30.80 14.27
C ARG A 37 7.79 30.01 15.16
N PRO A 38 9.09 30.29 15.19
CA PRO A 38 10.07 29.55 16.02
C PRO A 38 9.69 29.42 17.50
N VAL A 39 9.06 30.43 18.09
CA VAL A 39 8.53 30.39 19.49
C VAL A 39 7.55 29.24 19.74
N THR A 40 6.91 28.71 18.69
CA THR A 40 6.04 27.53 18.80
C THR A 40 6.80 26.32 19.32
N SER A 41 8.09 26.18 18.95
CA SER A 41 8.94 25.08 19.42
C SER A 41 9.12 25.11 20.93
N GLU A 42 9.27 26.29 21.52
CA GLU A 42 9.44 26.50 22.96
C GLU A 42 8.16 26.13 23.72
N VAL A 43 7.00 26.57 23.23
CA VAL A 43 5.71 26.18 23.81
C VAL A 43 5.54 24.66 23.74
N LEU A 44 5.85 24.05 22.60
CA LEU A 44 5.74 22.60 22.45
C LEU A 44 6.73 21.83 23.34
N ASP A 45 7.93 22.35 23.56
CA ASP A 45 8.92 21.76 24.47
C ASP A 45 8.47 21.85 25.94
N PHE A 46 7.88 22.97 26.36
CA PHE A 46 7.26 23.12 27.68
C PHE A 46 6.16 22.05 27.93
N PHE A 47 5.39 21.71 26.89
CA PHE A 47 4.38 20.65 26.93
C PHE A 47 4.94 19.26 26.58
N SER A 48 6.25 19.01 26.67
CA SER A 48 6.83 17.65 26.56
C SER A 48 6.20 16.68 27.56
N GLU A 49 5.87 17.19 28.75
CA GLU A 49 5.12 16.52 29.82
C GLU A 49 3.67 17.03 29.95
N TRP A 50 2.87 16.32 30.74
CA TRP A 50 1.49 16.71 31.01
C TRP A 50 1.41 18.01 31.85
N ARG A 51 1.05 19.13 31.22
CA ARG A 51 0.94 20.46 31.84
C ARG A 51 -0.46 21.06 31.70
N THR A 52 -0.76 22.06 32.50
CA THR A 52 -2.02 22.81 32.48
C THR A 52 -1.85 24.21 31.88
N PHE A 53 -2.95 24.85 31.50
CA PHE A 53 -2.95 26.28 31.11
C PHE A 53 -2.39 27.18 32.21
N LYS A 54 -2.61 26.85 33.49
CA LYS A 54 -2.12 27.65 34.62
C LYS A 54 -0.60 27.63 34.70
N GLU A 55 0.00 26.45 34.58
CA GLU A 55 1.45 26.30 34.55
C GLU A 55 2.07 27.04 33.36
N ALA A 56 1.44 26.95 32.18
CA ALA A 56 1.94 27.65 31.00
C ALA A 56 1.88 29.18 31.14
N ILE A 57 0.80 29.74 31.69
CA ILE A 57 0.70 31.19 31.95
C ILE A 57 1.77 31.65 32.95
N ALA A 58 2.07 30.83 33.96
CA ALA A 58 3.11 31.14 34.93
C ALA A 58 4.52 31.06 34.33
N HIS A 59 4.75 30.12 33.41
CA HIS A 59 6.05 29.95 32.75
C HIS A 59 6.31 31.06 31.70
N PHE A 60 5.31 31.38 30.88
CA PHE A 60 5.39 32.43 29.86
C PHE A 60 4.90 33.78 30.40
N ALA A 61 5.44 34.20 31.56
CA ALA A 61 4.98 35.38 32.30
C ALA A 61 5.20 36.71 31.56
N ASP A 62 6.17 36.76 30.64
CA ASP A 62 6.46 37.93 29.79
C ASP A 62 5.38 38.20 28.73
N TYR A 63 4.43 37.26 28.57
CA TYR A 63 3.32 37.38 27.63
C TYR A 63 1.99 37.59 28.36
N ALA A 64 1.09 38.36 27.73
CA ALA A 64 -0.26 38.54 28.26
C ALA A 64 -0.98 37.19 28.43
N PRO A 65 -1.61 36.89 29.60
CA PRO A 65 -2.24 35.59 29.85
C PRO A 65 -3.28 35.17 28.81
N ARG A 66 -3.99 36.13 28.21
CA ARG A 66 -4.94 35.88 27.11
C ARG A 66 -4.26 35.38 25.84
N SER A 67 -3.06 35.91 25.53
CA SER A 67 -2.25 35.49 24.38
C SER A 67 -1.77 34.05 24.54
N VAL A 68 -1.23 33.72 25.73
CA VAL A 68 -0.78 32.35 26.06
C VAL A 68 -1.93 31.35 25.94
N ARG A 69 -3.11 31.67 26.49
CA ARG A 69 -4.31 30.82 26.34
C ARG A 69 -4.70 30.61 24.88
N SER A 70 -4.77 31.69 24.10
CA SER A 70 -5.13 31.63 22.68
C SER A 70 -4.14 30.76 21.90
N ALA A 71 -2.84 30.91 22.14
CA ALA A 71 -1.81 30.11 21.49
C ALA A 71 -1.96 28.61 21.83
N ILE A 72 -2.14 28.27 23.11
CA ILE A 72 -2.34 26.88 23.54
C ILE A 72 -3.61 26.28 22.91
N SER A 73 -4.73 27.01 22.91
CA SER A 73 -5.98 26.55 22.29
C SER A 73 -5.79 26.28 20.79
N GLN A 74 -5.11 27.16 20.05
CA GLN A 74 -4.80 26.92 18.65
C GLN A 74 -3.93 25.66 18.46
N LEU A 75 -2.95 25.42 19.33
CA LEU A 75 -2.15 24.20 19.27
C LEU A 75 -2.97 22.93 19.54
N VAL A 76 -4.00 23.02 20.40
CA VAL A 76 -4.95 21.91 20.61
C VAL A 76 -5.82 21.69 19.37
N ASP A 77 -6.35 22.76 18.79
CA ASP A 77 -7.20 22.68 17.59
C ASP A 77 -6.46 22.07 16.40
N TYR A 78 -5.18 22.42 16.22
CA TYR A 78 -4.30 21.84 15.21
C TYR A 78 -3.65 20.51 15.63
N GLY A 79 -4.06 19.94 16.77
CA GLY A 79 -3.59 18.65 17.26
C GLY A 79 -2.08 18.57 17.51
N LEU A 80 -1.43 19.71 17.76
CA LEU A 80 -0.03 19.79 18.16
C LEU A 80 0.10 19.58 19.68
N LEU A 81 -0.90 20.01 20.45
CA LEU A 81 -1.13 19.62 21.83
C LEU A 81 -2.38 18.72 21.92
N LEU A 82 -2.33 17.72 22.78
CA LEU A 82 -3.41 16.75 22.92
C LEU A 82 -3.93 16.73 24.37
N PRO A 83 -5.26 16.77 24.59
CA PRO A 83 -5.86 16.68 25.92
C PRO A 83 -5.77 15.28 26.52
N LYS A 84 -5.38 15.18 27.79
CA LYS A 84 -5.30 13.90 28.51
C LYS A 84 -6.63 13.16 28.45
N GLY A 85 -6.59 11.90 28.02
CA GLY A 85 -7.77 11.03 27.90
C GLY A 85 -8.54 11.18 26.59
N SER A 86 -8.11 12.01 25.65
CA SER A 86 -8.75 12.09 24.33
C SER A 86 -8.41 10.87 23.46
N PRO A 87 -9.28 10.45 22.52
CA PRO A 87 -9.00 9.36 21.58
C PRO A 87 -7.71 9.59 20.75
N GLU A 88 -7.40 10.85 20.46
CA GLU A 88 -6.19 11.25 19.74
C GLU A 88 -4.93 10.94 20.53
N VAL A 89 -4.94 11.15 21.86
CA VAL A 89 -3.80 10.77 22.72
C VAL A 89 -3.57 9.27 22.65
N THR A 90 -4.63 8.46 22.68
CA THR A 90 -4.49 7.00 22.59
C THR A 90 -3.83 6.59 21.27
N LYS A 91 -4.29 7.13 20.14
CA LYS A 91 -3.69 6.83 18.82
C LYS A 91 -2.24 7.33 18.71
N ASP A 92 -1.98 8.56 19.13
CA ASP A 92 -0.63 9.18 19.15
C ASP A 92 0.36 8.35 19.97
N SER A 93 -0.06 7.93 21.17
CA SER A 93 0.77 7.16 22.09
C SER A 93 1.04 5.76 21.55
N ARG A 94 0.02 5.10 20.99
CA ARG A 94 0.18 3.78 20.37
C ARG A 94 1.12 3.80 19.17
N ILE A 95 1.03 4.80 18.29
CA ILE A 95 1.96 4.91 17.16
C ILE A 95 3.38 5.12 17.70
N ALA A 96 3.57 6.03 18.66
CA ALA A 96 4.89 6.33 19.21
C ALA A 96 5.51 5.14 19.96
N GLU A 97 4.70 4.27 20.54
CA GLU A 97 5.14 3.06 21.24
C GLU A 97 5.42 1.91 20.25
N GLU A 98 4.45 1.54 19.41
CA GLU A 98 4.55 0.38 18.52
C GLU A 98 5.57 0.60 17.37
N TRP A 99 5.87 1.86 17.02
CA TRP A 99 6.84 2.23 15.99
C TRP A 99 8.07 2.93 16.54
N SER A 100 8.32 2.87 17.85
CA SER A 100 9.43 3.60 18.50
C SER A 100 10.76 3.45 17.78
N ASP A 101 11.10 2.21 17.40
CA ASP A 101 12.36 1.85 16.73
C ASP A 101 12.46 2.38 15.29
N TRP A 102 11.33 2.69 14.66
CA TRP A 102 11.26 3.15 13.28
C TRP A 102 10.88 4.63 13.15
N LEU A 103 10.56 5.31 14.24
CA LEU A 103 10.35 6.75 14.24
C LEU A 103 11.69 7.48 14.36
N PRO A 104 11.85 8.65 13.69
CA PRO A 104 10.83 9.41 12.98
C PRO A 104 10.52 8.96 11.54
N GLU A 105 11.33 8.12 10.90
CA GLU A 105 11.19 7.81 9.46
C GLU A 105 9.89 7.06 9.11
N GLY A 106 9.35 6.29 10.06
CA GLY A 106 8.06 5.61 9.98
C GLY A 106 6.88 6.57 9.79
N SER A 107 7.07 7.86 10.07
CA SER A 107 6.10 8.92 9.75
C SER A 107 5.64 8.87 8.29
N PHE A 108 6.52 8.52 7.34
CA PHE A 108 6.16 8.40 5.91
C PHE A 108 4.94 7.49 5.69
N HIS A 109 4.86 6.37 6.42
CA HIS A 109 3.72 5.46 6.35
C HIS A 109 2.42 6.17 6.74
N PHE A 110 2.38 6.80 7.91
CA PHE A 110 1.18 7.45 8.43
C PHE A 110 0.79 8.71 7.64
N SER A 111 1.78 9.51 7.25
CA SER A 111 1.60 10.75 6.49
C SER A 111 0.98 10.54 5.10
N THR A 112 1.18 9.36 4.49
CA THR A 112 0.74 9.07 3.12
C THR A 112 -0.55 8.26 3.02
N LYS A 113 -1.12 7.82 4.15
CA LYS A 113 -2.43 7.17 4.19
C LYS A 113 -3.55 8.08 3.69
N ASP A 114 -4.53 7.50 3.02
CA ASP A 114 -5.72 8.18 2.48
C ASP A 114 -5.39 9.35 1.54
N THR A 115 -4.23 9.29 0.87
CA THR A 115 -3.80 10.30 -0.10
C THR A 115 -4.93 10.64 -1.07
N PRO A 116 -5.24 11.92 -1.32
CA PRO A 116 -6.29 12.31 -2.24
C PRO A 116 -5.85 12.03 -3.68
N TYR A 117 -6.24 10.87 -4.21
CA TYR A 117 -6.07 10.57 -5.62
C TYR A 117 -7.18 11.24 -6.44
N LEU A 118 -6.79 11.95 -7.49
CA LEU A 118 -7.71 12.44 -8.49
C LEU A 118 -8.00 11.33 -9.49
N ASP A 119 -9.26 10.92 -9.62
CA ASP A 119 -9.63 10.12 -10.79
C ASP A 119 -9.59 10.99 -12.04
N ARG A 120 -8.78 10.55 -13.00
CA ARG A 120 -8.59 11.21 -14.30
C ARG A 120 -9.17 10.38 -15.45
N SER A 121 -9.85 9.27 -15.15
CA SER A 121 -10.31 8.33 -16.17
C SER A 121 -11.35 8.91 -17.14
N GLY A 122 -12.14 9.90 -16.69
CA GLY A 122 -13.10 10.64 -17.51
C GLY A 122 -12.60 11.99 -18.05
N TRP A 123 -11.32 12.33 -17.87
CA TRP A 123 -10.82 13.64 -18.30
C TRP A 123 -10.52 13.67 -19.80
N SER A 124 -10.83 14.79 -20.45
CA SER A 124 -10.42 15.03 -21.84
C SER A 124 -8.89 15.09 -21.96
N LEU A 125 -8.36 14.80 -23.14
CA LEU A 125 -6.92 14.91 -23.42
C LEU A 125 -6.38 16.31 -23.12
N ASN A 126 -7.15 17.35 -23.42
CA ASN A 126 -6.78 18.74 -23.13
C ASN A 126 -6.64 18.99 -21.63
N ARG A 127 -7.59 18.47 -20.83
CA ARG A 127 -7.53 18.58 -19.37
C ARG A 127 -6.37 17.79 -18.78
N LEU A 128 -6.11 16.57 -19.29
CA LEU A 128 -4.95 15.78 -18.90
C LEU A 128 -3.64 16.53 -19.17
N ARG A 129 -3.52 17.16 -20.35
CA ARG A 129 -2.35 17.97 -20.70
C ARG A 129 -2.17 19.18 -19.78
N SER A 130 -3.25 19.85 -19.40
CA SER A 130 -3.20 21.04 -18.55
C SER A 130 -2.62 20.80 -17.15
N VAL A 131 -2.67 19.55 -16.66
CA VAL A 131 -2.14 19.17 -15.34
C VAL A 131 -0.80 18.43 -15.40
N MET A 132 -0.25 18.24 -16.60
CA MET A 132 1.10 17.68 -16.73
C MET A 132 2.14 18.74 -16.31
N PRO A 133 3.30 18.32 -15.81
CA PRO A 133 4.42 19.23 -15.61
C PRO A 133 4.71 20.02 -16.88
N LYS A 134 5.02 21.32 -16.73
CA LYS A 134 5.42 22.17 -17.86
C LYS A 134 6.80 21.78 -18.42
N THR A 135 7.58 21.03 -17.64
CA THR A 135 8.87 20.49 -18.07
C THR A 135 8.66 19.33 -19.05
N PRO A 136 9.52 19.17 -20.07
CA PRO A 136 9.45 18.01 -20.95
C PRO A 136 9.66 16.71 -20.17
N GLN A 137 9.06 15.63 -20.65
CA GLN A 137 9.29 14.31 -20.06
C GLN A 137 10.79 13.97 -20.13
N PRO A 138 11.42 13.59 -19.00
CA PRO A 138 12.81 13.12 -19.02
C PRO A 138 12.98 11.92 -19.95
N ALA A 139 14.18 11.76 -20.53
CA ALA A 139 14.49 10.61 -21.37
C ALA A 139 14.28 9.29 -20.61
N PHE A 140 13.67 8.30 -21.28
CA PHE A 140 13.43 6.98 -20.68
C PHE A 140 14.72 6.19 -20.40
N LEU A 141 15.78 6.46 -21.16
CA LEU A 141 17.03 5.70 -21.11
C LEU A 141 18.17 6.61 -20.63
N LYS A 142 19.00 6.08 -19.74
CA LYS A 142 20.27 6.70 -19.37
C LYS A 142 21.26 6.56 -20.52
N THR A 143 21.93 7.65 -20.87
CA THR A 143 23.11 7.63 -21.75
C THR A 143 24.38 7.70 -20.90
N VAL A 144 25.36 6.85 -21.19
CA VAL A 144 26.69 6.90 -20.58
C VAL A 144 27.67 7.41 -21.62
N LYS A 145 28.23 8.61 -21.40
CA LYS A 145 29.19 9.22 -22.33
C LYS A 145 30.58 8.60 -22.16
N GLY A 146 31.31 8.45 -23.25
CA GLY A 146 32.72 8.00 -23.25
C GLY A 146 32.93 6.52 -22.89
N ALA A 147 31.87 5.72 -22.82
CA ALA A 147 31.97 4.29 -22.51
C ALA A 147 32.01 3.44 -23.78
N THR A 148 32.84 2.39 -23.76
CA THR A 148 32.87 1.36 -24.79
C THR A 148 31.66 0.43 -24.65
N ASN A 149 30.98 0.16 -25.76
CA ASN A 149 29.81 -0.72 -25.77
C ASN A 149 30.22 -2.20 -25.89
N VAL A 150 29.66 -3.05 -25.02
CA VAL A 150 29.72 -4.52 -25.16
C VAL A 150 28.34 -5.01 -25.60
N ARG A 151 28.27 -5.68 -26.75
CA ARG A 151 27.01 -6.20 -27.29
C ARG A 151 26.66 -7.54 -26.65
N LEU A 152 25.47 -7.64 -26.05
CA LEU A 152 24.93 -8.91 -25.56
C LEU A 152 24.52 -9.83 -26.74
N PRO A 153 24.51 -11.15 -26.55
CA PRO A 153 24.02 -12.10 -27.56
C PRO A 153 22.60 -11.80 -28.03
N ALA A 154 22.25 -12.30 -29.22
CA ALA A 154 20.90 -12.16 -29.75
C ALA A 154 19.86 -12.75 -28.78
N ARG A 155 18.73 -12.05 -28.64
CA ARG A 155 17.63 -12.44 -27.74
C ARG A 155 16.94 -13.69 -28.30
N ARG A 156 17.39 -14.87 -27.88
CA ARG A 156 16.74 -16.16 -28.15
C ARG A 156 16.20 -16.69 -26.83
N SER A 157 14.94 -17.09 -26.81
CA SER A 157 14.30 -17.75 -25.67
C SER A 157 13.63 -19.02 -26.15
N SER A 158 13.68 -20.09 -25.35
CA SER A 158 12.89 -21.29 -25.61
C SER A 158 11.39 -20.99 -25.48
N ASP A 159 10.57 -21.68 -26.26
CA ASP A 159 9.11 -21.66 -26.05
C ASP A 159 8.78 -22.54 -24.85
N SER A 160 8.65 -21.91 -23.69
CA SER A 160 8.21 -22.56 -22.45
C SER A 160 7.03 -21.82 -21.86
N GLU A 161 6.24 -22.52 -21.05
CA GLU A 161 5.10 -21.92 -20.36
C GLU A 161 5.50 -20.69 -19.53
N PHE A 162 6.63 -20.76 -18.82
CA PHE A 162 7.15 -19.63 -18.06
C PHE A 162 7.39 -18.40 -18.95
N ILE A 163 8.05 -18.58 -20.10
CA ILE A 163 8.31 -17.48 -21.03
C ILE A 163 7.01 -16.93 -21.60
N ARG A 164 6.06 -17.80 -21.97
CA ARG A 164 4.74 -17.38 -22.46
C ARG A 164 3.98 -16.55 -21.42
N VAL A 165 3.91 -16.99 -20.17
CA VAL A 165 3.26 -16.26 -19.07
C VAL A 165 3.95 -14.92 -18.82
N LEU A 166 5.28 -14.91 -18.74
CA LEU A 166 6.06 -13.69 -18.49
C LEU A 166 5.81 -12.63 -19.57
N MET A 167 5.76 -13.05 -20.84
CA MET A 167 5.51 -12.17 -21.98
C MET A 167 4.03 -11.78 -22.14
N ALA A 168 3.11 -12.65 -21.74
CA ALA A 168 1.67 -12.38 -21.80
C ALA A 168 1.17 -11.46 -20.68
N ARG A 169 1.84 -11.46 -19.52
CA ARG A 169 1.43 -10.71 -18.33
C ARG A 169 1.28 -9.22 -18.64
N LYS A 170 0.09 -8.69 -18.42
CA LYS A 170 -0.28 -7.28 -18.61
C LYS A 170 -1.21 -6.82 -17.50
N THR A 171 -1.27 -5.50 -17.29
CA THR A 171 -2.29 -4.90 -16.42
C THR A 171 -3.58 -4.72 -17.23
N HIS A 172 -4.67 -5.30 -16.74
CA HIS A 172 -5.99 -5.19 -17.36
C HIS A 172 -6.85 -4.17 -16.63
N ARG A 173 -7.72 -3.48 -17.38
CA ARG A 173 -8.67 -2.49 -16.83
C ARG A 173 -10.11 -2.70 -17.33
N ARG A 174 -10.36 -3.84 -17.98
CA ARG A 174 -11.66 -4.24 -18.53
C ARG A 174 -11.84 -5.73 -18.26
N PHE A 175 -12.98 -6.08 -17.66
CA PHE A 175 -13.27 -7.43 -17.19
C PHE A 175 -14.61 -7.91 -17.73
N SER A 176 -14.72 -9.22 -17.99
CA SER A 176 -15.98 -9.88 -18.27
C SER A 176 -16.87 -9.97 -17.02
N LYS A 177 -18.19 -10.08 -17.21
CA LYS A 177 -19.17 -10.29 -16.14
C LYS A 177 -19.24 -11.75 -15.63
N GLN A 178 -18.43 -12.65 -16.18
CA GLN A 178 -18.37 -14.05 -15.73
C GLN A 178 -17.90 -14.19 -14.28
N LYS A 179 -18.42 -15.20 -13.57
CA LYS A 179 -18.00 -15.55 -12.20
C LYS A 179 -16.70 -16.37 -12.24
N LEU A 180 -15.77 -16.09 -11.33
CA LEU A 180 -14.58 -16.93 -11.17
C LEU A 180 -14.97 -18.25 -10.47
N PRO A 181 -14.48 -19.42 -10.91
CA PRO A 181 -14.55 -20.64 -10.11
C PRO A 181 -13.84 -20.44 -8.76
N PHE A 182 -14.37 -20.99 -7.67
CA PHE A 182 -13.75 -20.87 -6.36
C PHE A 182 -12.39 -21.58 -6.32
N GLU A 183 -12.27 -22.68 -7.05
CA GLU A 183 -11.03 -23.46 -7.22
C GLU A 183 -9.91 -22.60 -7.81
N THR A 184 -10.21 -21.73 -8.78
CA THR A 184 -9.25 -20.79 -9.36
C THR A 184 -8.79 -19.75 -8.33
N VAL A 185 -9.70 -19.27 -7.48
CA VAL A 185 -9.35 -18.36 -6.37
C VAL A 185 -8.51 -19.09 -5.32
N SER A 186 -8.82 -20.35 -5.03
CA SER A 186 -8.04 -21.21 -4.13
C SER A 186 -6.60 -21.38 -4.63
N GLN A 187 -6.42 -21.65 -5.92
CA GLN A 187 -5.10 -21.77 -6.54
C GLN A 187 -4.31 -20.47 -6.47
N LEU A 188 -4.94 -19.31 -6.71
CA LEU A 188 -4.30 -18.00 -6.51
C LEU A 188 -3.83 -17.82 -5.06
N LEU A 189 -4.69 -18.12 -4.09
CA LEU A 189 -4.36 -17.98 -2.66
C LEU A 189 -3.19 -18.88 -2.27
N TYR A 190 -3.21 -20.14 -2.70
CA TYR A 190 -2.15 -21.11 -2.42
C TYR A 190 -0.83 -20.71 -3.07
N LEU A 191 -0.80 -20.48 -4.38
CA LEU A 191 0.44 -20.26 -5.12
C LEU A 191 1.10 -18.90 -4.82
N VAL A 192 0.35 -17.91 -4.34
CA VAL A 192 0.88 -16.58 -4.02
C VAL A 192 1.17 -16.43 -2.52
N TRP A 193 0.27 -16.86 -1.65
CA TRP A 193 0.37 -16.61 -0.20
C TRP A 193 0.45 -17.86 0.67
N GLY A 194 0.21 -19.06 0.10
CA GLY A 194 0.26 -20.33 0.82
C GLY A 194 1.66 -20.71 1.28
N VAL A 195 1.73 -21.50 2.36
CA VAL A 195 2.99 -22.09 2.82
C VAL A 195 3.33 -23.28 1.93
N THR A 196 4.53 -23.29 1.34
CA THR A 196 5.01 -24.36 0.46
C THR A 196 6.01 -25.30 1.14
N GLY A 197 6.41 -24.99 2.38
CA GLY A 197 7.33 -25.81 3.16
C GLY A 197 7.88 -25.08 4.37
N TYR A 198 8.70 -25.79 5.15
CA TYR A 198 9.36 -25.26 6.34
C TYR A 198 10.87 -25.52 6.26
N ARG A 199 11.65 -24.60 6.82
CA ARG A 199 13.09 -24.76 7.01
C ARG A 199 13.45 -24.41 8.44
N TYR A 200 14.21 -25.30 9.08
CA TYR A 200 14.72 -25.06 10.42
C TYR A 200 15.88 -24.05 10.40
N SER A 201 15.89 -23.17 11.40
CA SER A 201 17.00 -22.26 11.71
C SER A 201 17.32 -22.36 13.21
N PRO A 202 18.59 -22.63 13.61
CA PRO A 202 18.95 -22.71 15.03
C PRO A 202 18.57 -21.47 15.84
N ARG A 203 18.62 -20.29 15.22
CA ARG A 203 18.30 -19.01 15.88
C ARG A 203 16.79 -18.71 15.92
N SER A 204 15.98 -19.30 15.04
CA SER A 204 14.61 -18.83 14.79
C SER A 204 13.57 -19.93 14.63
N GLY A 205 13.93 -21.17 14.90
CA GLY A 205 13.03 -22.33 14.84
C GLY A 205 12.61 -22.68 13.41
N ASN A 206 11.41 -23.25 13.28
CA ASN A 206 10.81 -23.62 12.00
C ASN A 206 10.24 -22.38 11.29
N LEU A 207 10.87 -22.01 10.17
CA LEU A 207 10.45 -20.90 9.33
C LEU A 207 9.70 -21.46 8.13
N PHE A 208 8.45 -21.03 7.94
CA PHE A 208 7.75 -21.36 6.71
C PHE A 208 8.31 -20.56 5.54
N HIS A 209 8.21 -21.14 4.35
CA HIS A 209 8.53 -20.51 3.09
C HIS A 209 7.31 -20.47 2.17
N LYS A 210 7.31 -19.49 1.28
CA LYS A 210 6.32 -19.28 0.22
C LYS A 210 7.05 -19.21 -1.12
N THR A 211 6.30 -19.19 -2.21
CA THR A 211 6.86 -19.00 -3.57
C THR A 211 7.54 -17.64 -3.73
N SER A 212 7.02 -16.60 -3.09
CA SER A 212 7.66 -15.28 -3.02
C SER A 212 8.67 -15.20 -1.86
N PRO A 213 9.86 -14.59 -2.07
CA PRO A 213 10.81 -14.39 -0.99
C PRO A 213 10.30 -13.36 0.02
N SER A 214 10.83 -13.43 1.24
CA SER A 214 10.61 -12.43 2.29
C SER A 214 11.88 -12.16 3.07
N GLY A 215 12.14 -10.89 3.37
CA GLY A 215 13.30 -10.46 4.14
C GLY A 215 13.41 -11.19 5.47
N GLY A 216 14.50 -11.94 5.66
CA GLY A 216 14.74 -12.70 6.88
C GLY A 216 13.70 -13.78 7.18
N ALA A 217 12.94 -14.22 6.17
CA ALA A 217 11.81 -15.14 6.29
C ALA A 217 10.81 -14.69 7.38
N ARG A 218 10.51 -13.39 7.43
CA ARG A 218 9.54 -12.82 8.39
C ARG A 218 8.10 -12.86 7.89
N HIS A 219 7.91 -12.85 6.57
CA HIS A 219 6.61 -12.87 5.89
C HIS A 219 5.59 -11.92 6.56
N PRO A 220 5.85 -10.59 6.57
CA PRO A 220 4.92 -9.62 7.14
C PRO A 220 3.58 -9.57 6.39
N GLY A 221 3.57 -9.97 5.11
CA GLY A 221 2.40 -9.91 4.24
C GLY A 221 1.29 -10.88 4.64
N GLU A 222 0.11 -10.32 4.93
CA GLU A 222 -1.18 -11.03 5.03
C GLU A 222 -2.03 -10.70 3.79
N VAL A 223 -3.07 -11.51 3.54
CA VAL A 223 -4.00 -11.25 2.44
C VAL A 223 -5.45 -11.45 2.85
N TYR A 224 -6.27 -10.48 2.46
CA TYR A 224 -7.71 -10.53 2.61
C TYR A 224 -8.37 -10.58 1.24
N LEU A 225 -9.24 -11.57 1.03
CA LEU A 225 -10.03 -11.71 -0.18
C LEU A 225 -11.32 -10.92 -0.04
N MET A 226 -11.54 -9.95 -0.92
CA MET A 226 -12.85 -9.38 -1.20
C MET A 226 -13.48 -10.15 -2.37
N ALA A 227 -14.32 -11.13 -2.06
CA ALA A 227 -15.06 -11.90 -3.06
C ALA A 227 -16.30 -11.10 -3.50
N LEU A 228 -16.35 -10.72 -4.78
CA LEU A 228 -17.49 -9.98 -5.36
C LEU A 228 -18.33 -10.91 -6.23
N ARG A 229 -17.65 -11.69 -7.08
CA ARG A 229 -18.27 -12.53 -8.11
C ARG A 229 -17.50 -13.84 -8.28
N VAL A 230 -17.55 -14.67 -7.24
CA VAL A 230 -16.92 -16.00 -7.17
C VAL A 230 -18.01 -17.06 -7.07
N LYS A 231 -17.99 -18.08 -7.94
CA LYS A 231 -18.94 -19.19 -7.93
C LYS A 231 -18.63 -20.10 -6.75
N GLY A 232 -19.63 -20.42 -5.92
CA GLY A 232 -19.44 -21.30 -4.75
C GLY A 232 -18.94 -20.59 -3.49
N LEU A 233 -18.70 -19.27 -3.55
CA LEU A 233 -18.33 -18.46 -2.39
C LEU A 233 -19.27 -17.26 -2.28
N ARG A 234 -19.84 -17.04 -1.09
CA ARG A 234 -20.69 -15.87 -0.83
C ARG A 234 -19.87 -14.58 -1.06
N ALA A 235 -20.51 -13.51 -1.51
CA ALA A 235 -19.84 -12.22 -1.56
C ALA A 235 -19.49 -11.78 -0.13
N GLY A 236 -18.23 -11.40 0.10
CA GLY A 236 -17.75 -11.02 1.43
C GLY A 236 -16.28 -10.63 1.47
N LEU A 237 -15.83 -10.27 2.67
CA LEU A 237 -14.44 -10.10 3.05
C LEU A 237 -14.00 -11.31 3.84
N TYR A 238 -12.84 -11.85 3.49
CA TYR A 238 -12.28 -13.06 4.08
C TYR A 238 -10.81 -12.87 4.39
N HIS A 239 -10.33 -13.38 5.52
CA HIS A 239 -8.89 -13.54 5.79
C HIS A 239 -8.42 -14.92 5.33
N TYR A 240 -7.30 -14.98 4.62
CA TYR A 240 -6.71 -16.25 4.20
C TYR A 240 -5.71 -16.75 5.24
N GLN A 241 -5.95 -17.96 5.77
CA GLN A 241 -5.04 -18.66 6.67
C GLN A 241 -4.11 -19.57 5.86
N PRO A 242 -2.82 -19.22 5.68
CA PRO A 242 -1.95 -19.91 4.73
C PRO A 242 -1.45 -21.28 5.19
N THR A 243 -1.46 -21.57 6.49
CA THR A 243 -0.98 -22.86 7.04
C THR A 243 -2.00 -23.98 6.90
N THR A 244 -3.29 -23.65 7.01
CA THR A 244 -4.38 -24.63 6.85
C THR A 244 -5.06 -24.53 5.49
N HIS A 245 -4.74 -23.52 4.67
CA HIS A 245 -5.41 -23.24 3.40
C HIS A 245 -6.93 -23.02 3.55
N HIS A 246 -7.33 -22.12 4.45
CA HIS A 246 -8.75 -21.79 4.71
C HIS A 246 -9.03 -20.30 4.59
N LEU A 247 -10.29 -19.96 4.30
CA LEU A 247 -10.80 -18.59 4.36
C LEU A 247 -11.68 -18.40 5.60
N LYS A 248 -11.32 -17.42 6.44
CA LYS A 248 -12.14 -16.98 7.57
C LYS A 248 -13.02 -15.80 7.15
N ILE A 249 -14.33 -15.90 7.35
CA ILE A 249 -15.26 -14.81 7.03
C ILE A 249 -15.06 -13.68 8.04
N ILE A 250 -14.88 -12.45 7.53
CA ILE A 250 -14.85 -11.22 8.34
C ILE A 250 -16.21 -10.53 8.24
N SER A 251 -16.72 -10.39 7.03
CA SER A 251 -17.97 -9.67 6.77
C SER A 251 -18.60 -10.17 5.48
N THR A 252 -19.93 -10.25 5.45
CA THR A 252 -20.70 -10.53 4.22
C THR A 252 -21.23 -9.25 3.58
N ASN A 253 -20.85 -8.07 4.10
CA ASN A 253 -21.28 -6.77 3.61
C ASN A 253 -20.24 -6.17 2.66
N THR A 254 -20.29 -6.59 1.40
CA THR A 254 -19.38 -6.13 0.35
C THR A 254 -20.14 -5.80 -0.94
N SER A 255 -19.59 -4.90 -1.74
CA SER A 255 -20.18 -4.50 -3.02
C SER A 255 -19.11 -3.99 -3.98
N HIS A 256 -19.45 -3.94 -5.28
CA HIS A 256 -18.59 -3.33 -6.29
C HIS A 256 -18.35 -1.84 -6.05
N GLU A 257 -19.30 -1.14 -5.42
CA GLU A 257 -19.16 0.27 -5.05
C GLU A 257 -18.15 0.43 -3.91
N LYS A 258 -18.20 -0.47 -2.92
CA LYS A 258 -17.20 -0.50 -1.84
C LYS A 258 -15.81 -0.79 -2.39
N ALA A 259 -15.68 -1.71 -3.35
CA ALA A 259 -14.41 -2.03 -4.01
C ALA A 259 -13.83 -0.82 -4.75
N TRP A 260 -14.69 -0.04 -5.41
CA TRP A 260 -14.31 1.22 -6.06
C TRP A 260 -13.85 2.28 -5.05
N LEU A 261 -14.53 2.42 -3.92
CA LEU A 261 -14.13 3.32 -2.83
C LEU A 261 -12.79 2.93 -2.22
N TYR A 262 -12.56 1.64 -1.95
CA TYR A 262 -11.29 1.12 -1.43
C TYR A 262 -10.11 1.53 -2.31
N CYS A 263 -10.28 1.49 -3.62
CA CYS A 263 -9.25 1.84 -4.59
C CYS A 263 -9.34 3.31 -5.03
N ALA A 264 -9.69 4.21 -4.11
CA ALA A 264 -9.68 5.66 -4.31
C ALA A 264 -10.40 6.15 -5.59
N GLY A 265 -11.51 5.52 -5.95
CA GLY A 265 -12.34 5.95 -7.06
C GLY A 265 -11.90 5.45 -8.45
N GLN A 266 -10.96 4.51 -8.53
CA GLN A 266 -10.48 3.97 -9.82
C GLN A 266 -11.58 3.12 -10.51
N HIS A 267 -12.21 3.65 -11.56
CA HIS A 267 -13.38 3.04 -12.21
C HIS A 267 -13.18 1.61 -12.72
N PHE A 268 -11.97 1.24 -13.17
CA PHE A 268 -11.71 -0.11 -13.68
C PHE A 268 -11.89 -1.19 -12.61
N VAL A 269 -11.78 -0.85 -11.33
CA VAL A 269 -11.96 -1.77 -10.19
C VAL A 269 -13.41 -2.26 -10.09
N ARG A 270 -14.39 -1.44 -10.50
CA ARG A 270 -15.83 -1.75 -10.39
C ARG A 270 -16.21 -3.08 -11.03
N ASN A 271 -15.51 -3.54 -12.05
CA ASN A 271 -15.87 -4.76 -12.78
C ASN A 271 -15.03 -6.00 -12.40
N ALA A 272 -14.06 -5.85 -11.49
CA ALA A 272 -13.26 -6.97 -10.98
C ALA A 272 -14.17 -8.02 -10.31
N ALA A 273 -13.80 -9.29 -10.41
CA ALA A 273 -14.53 -10.39 -9.79
C ALA A 273 -14.07 -10.65 -8.34
N ALA A 274 -12.82 -10.32 -8.03
CA ALA A 274 -12.26 -10.40 -6.68
C ALA A 274 -11.13 -9.40 -6.51
N LEU A 275 -10.97 -8.89 -5.28
CA LEU A 275 -9.78 -8.13 -4.86
C LEU A 275 -9.04 -8.89 -3.76
N PHE A 276 -7.72 -8.73 -3.74
CA PHE A 276 -6.80 -9.27 -2.77
C PHE A 276 -6.13 -8.07 -2.10
N LEU A 277 -6.57 -7.77 -0.88
CA LEU A 277 -6.10 -6.66 -0.07
C LEU A 277 -4.88 -7.15 0.71
N MET A 278 -3.69 -6.71 0.30
CA MET A 278 -2.43 -7.09 0.92
C MET A 278 -2.14 -6.11 2.06
N THR A 279 -2.00 -6.65 3.26
CA THR A 279 -1.62 -5.89 4.47
C THR A 279 -0.24 -6.35 4.93
N ALA A 280 0.36 -5.59 5.84
CA ALA A 280 1.59 -5.98 6.51
C ALA A 280 1.43 -5.94 8.03
N MET A 281 1.77 -7.06 8.68
CA MET A 281 2.00 -7.18 10.12
C MET A 281 3.40 -6.67 10.45
N PHE A 282 3.56 -5.36 10.65
CA PHE A 282 4.86 -4.72 10.89
C PHE A 282 5.66 -5.32 12.07
N PRO A 283 5.04 -5.73 13.19
CA PRO A 283 5.76 -6.35 14.30
C PRO A 283 6.59 -7.58 13.90
N ARG A 284 6.18 -8.35 12.88
CA ARG A 284 6.96 -9.51 12.40
C ARG A 284 8.33 -9.12 11.85
N THR A 285 8.40 -7.97 11.18
CA THR A 285 9.64 -7.42 10.64
C THR A 285 10.41 -6.66 11.70
N MET A 286 9.73 -5.81 12.49
CA MET A 286 10.35 -5.00 13.55
C MET A 286 11.05 -5.85 14.60
N TRP A 287 10.46 -6.98 15.00
CA TRP A 287 11.08 -7.92 15.93
C TRP A 287 12.50 -8.35 15.52
N LYS A 288 12.76 -8.47 14.21
CA LYS A 288 14.09 -8.82 13.69
C LYS A 288 14.92 -7.59 13.32
N TYR A 289 14.28 -6.52 12.85
CA TYR A 289 14.93 -5.35 12.29
C TYR A 289 14.42 -4.08 12.98
N GLN A 290 15.14 -3.64 14.01
CA GLN A 290 14.81 -2.47 14.82
C GLN A 290 15.21 -1.13 14.17
N HIS A 291 15.41 -1.09 12.84
CA HIS A 291 15.76 0.13 12.13
C HIS A 291 14.76 0.42 11.01
N ALA A 292 14.41 1.70 10.83
CA ALA A 292 13.37 2.11 9.88
C ALA A 292 13.66 1.72 8.41
N ARG A 293 14.93 1.49 8.05
CA ARG A 293 15.31 0.98 6.71
C ARG A 293 14.56 -0.30 6.33
N ALA A 294 14.18 -1.12 7.32
CA ALA A 294 13.45 -2.37 7.11
C ALA A 294 12.03 -2.17 6.55
N TYR A 295 11.45 -0.97 6.67
CA TYR A 295 10.19 -0.64 6.00
C TYR A 295 10.29 -0.85 4.47
N ARG A 296 11.45 -0.57 3.86
CA ARG A 296 11.69 -0.85 2.43
C ARG A 296 11.55 -2.33 2.09
N VAL A 297 12.00 -3.20 3.00
CA VAL A 297 11.89 -4.65 2.83
C VAL A 297 10.43 -5.08 2.85
N VAL A 298 9.61 -4.48 3.71
CA VAL A 298 8.15 -4.71 3.74
C VAL A 298 7.51 -4.34 2.39
N LEU A 299 7.90 -3.20 1.81
CA LEU A 299 7.40 -2.78 0.49
C LEU A 299 7.87 -3.72 -0.64
N LEU A 300 9.12 -4.19 -0.59
CA LEU A 300 9.64 -5.18 -1.55
C LEU A 300 8.89 -6.51 -1.45
N ASP A 301 8.62 -6.99 -0.24
CA ASP A 301 7.82 -8.21 -0.02
C ASP A 301 6.42 -8.09 -0.66
N ALA A 302 5.74 -6.96 -0.47
CA ALA A 302 4.46 -6.68 -1.13
C ALA A 302 4.59 -6.66 -2.67
N GLY A 303 5.69 -6.10 -3.20
CA GLY A 303 6.01 -6.10 -4.63
C GLY A 303 6.24 -7.51 -5.19
N HIS A 304 6.99 -8.36 -4.47
CA HIS A 304 7.22 -9.75 -4.85
C HIS A 304 5.91 -10.54 -4.89
N LEU A 305 5.09 -10.44 -3.85
CA LEU A 305 3.78 -11.08 -3.79
C LEU A 305 2.87 -10.63 -4.94
N CYS A 306 2.84 -9.33 -5.24
CA CYS A 306 2.02 -8.82 -6.33
C CYS A 306 2.49 -9.27 -7.71
N GLN A 307 3.81 -9.36 -7.95
CA GLN A 307 4.31 -9.86 -9.22
C GLN A 307 3.99 -11.35 -9.37
N THR A 308 4.18 -12.15 -8.32
CA THR A 308 3.75 -13.56 -8.30
C THR A 308 2.25 -13.67 -8.58
N PHE A 309 1.42 -12.83 -7.95
CA PHE A 309 -0.01 -12.75 -8.24
C PHE A 309 -0.30 -12.49 -9.71
N CYS A 310 0.38 -11.51 -10.33
CA CYS A 310 0.16 -11.19 -11.74
C CYS A 310 0.53 -12.36 -12.67
N LEU A 311 1.62 -13.08 -12.37
CA LEU A 311 2.06 -14.23 -13.16
C LEU A 311 1.10 -15.42 -12.98
N VAL A 312 0.74 -15.77 -11.75
CA VAL A 312 -0.22 -16.86 -11.47
C VAL A 312 -1.59 -16.55 -12.08
N ALA A 313 -2.09 -15.32 -11.94
CA ALA A 313 -3.35 -14.92 -12.57
C ALA A 313 -3.28 -15.03 -14.10
N THR A 314 -2.19 -14.58 -14.72
CA THR A 314 -2.00 -14.69 -16.18
C THR A 314 -1.95 -16.15 -16.62
N TRP A 315 -1.24 -17.00 -15.87
CA TRP A 315 -1.17 -18.45 -16.09
C TRP A 315 -2.55 -19.11 -16.03
N LEU A 316 -3.39 -18.70 -15.08
CA LEU A 316 -4.79 -19.15 -14.94
C LEU A 316 -5.75 -18.55 -16.00
N GLY A 317 -5.24 -17.82 -16.99
CA GLY A 317 -6.05 -17.17 -18.02
C GLY A 317 -6.88 -15.98 -17.52
N LEU A 318 -6.53 -15.43 -16.36
CA LEU A 318 -7.20 -14.27 -15.77
C LEU A 318 -6.54 -12.96 -16.21
N ALA A 319 -7.29 -11.88 -16.03
CA ALA A 319 -6.84 -10.52 -16.24
C ALA A 319 -6.49 -9.87 -14.89
N PRO A 320 -5.20 -9.75 -14.52
CA PRO A 320 -4.81 -9.10 -13.28
C PRO A 320 -4.67 -7.59 -13.41
N PHE A 321 -4.80 -6.90 -12.28
CA PHE A 321 -4.32 -5.54 -12.07
C PHE A 321 -3.85 -5.36 -10.63
N CYS A 322 -3.19 -4.23 -10.39
CA CYS A 322 -2.72 -3.84 -9.08
C CYS A 322 -2.76 -2.32 -8.92
N THR A 323 -2.95 -1.85 -7.69
CA THR A 323 -2.97 -0.41 -7.37
C THR A 323 -2.61 -0.16 -5.92
N ALA A 324 -1.80 0.87 -5.69
CA ALA A 324 -1.47 1.41 -4.36
C ALA A 324 -2.24 2.71 -4.07
N ALA A 325 -3.19 3.09 -4.93
CA ALA A 325 -4.08 4.22 -4.67
C ALA A 325 -5.29 3.75 -3.85
N LEU A 326 -5.23 3.97 -2.53
CA LEU A 326 -6.10 3.34 -1.54
C LEU A 326 -6.83 4.36 -0.66
N LYS A 327 -7.94 3.90 -0.07
CA LYS A 327 -8.57 4.51 1.12
C LYS A 327 -8.22 3.66 2.34
N ASP A 328 -6.99 3.80 2.81
CA ASP A 328 -6.38 2.99 3.87
C ASP A 328 -7.27 2.88 5.11
N THR A 329 -7.72 4.01 5.67
CA THR A 329 -8.52 4.02 6.90
C THR A 329 -9.85 3.30 6.72
N LEU A 330 -10.46 3.39 5.53
CA LEU A 330 -11.72 2.70 5.22
C LEU A 330 -11.51 1.18 5.12
N ILE A 331 -10.45 0.76 4.41
CA ILE A 331 -10.10 -0.66 4.29
C ILE A 331 -9.79 -1.25 5.66
N GLU A 332 -8.94 -0.57 6.44
CA GLU A 332 -8.50 -1.03 7.77
C GLU A 332 -9.67 -1.22 8.73
N LYS A 333 -10.61 -0.25 8.75
CA LYS A 333 -11.84 -0.33 9.53
C LYS A 333 -12.67 -1.58 9.16
N ASP A 334 -12.91 -1.80 7.88
CA ASP A 334 -13.76 -2.91 7.41
C ASP A 334 -13.08 -4.29 7.53
N LEU A 335 -11.74 -4.32 7.60
CA LEU A 335 -10.97 -5.51 7.95
C LEU A 335 -10.82 -5.73 9.46
N ALA A 336 -11.29 -4.80 10.28
CA ALA A 336 -11.12 -4.79 11.74
C ALA A 336 -9.64 -4.84 12.19
N ILE A 337 -8.76 -4.14 11.47
CA ILE A 337 -7.34 -3.97 11.81
C ILE A 337 -7.06 -2.54 12.29
N ASP A 338 -6.00 -2.36 13.07
CA ASP A 338 -5.76 -1.11 13.81
C ASP A 338 -5.09 0.01 13.00
N GLY A 339 -4.56 -0.30 11.81
CA GLY A 339 -3.83 0.65 10.98
C GLY A 339 -2.49 1.09 11.58
N ILE A 340 -2.00 0.41 12.61
CA ILE A 340 -0.75 0.71 13.34
C ILE A 340 0.16 -0.52 13.30
N ARG A 341 -0.27 -1.64 13.88
CA ARG A 341 0.48 -2.92 13.84
C ARG A 341 0.25 -3.65 12.53
N GLU A 342 -0.95 -3.50 11.98
CA GLU A 342 -1.31 -4.01 10.66
C GLU A 342 -1.93 -2.90 9.81
N SER A 343 -1.44 -2.74 8.58
CA SER A 343 -1.93 -1.74 7.63
C SER A 343 -2.03 -2.34 6.24
N VAL A 344 -3.03 -1.90 5.47
CA VAL A 344 -3.07 -2.18 4.03
C VAL A 344 -1.91 -1.49 3.34
N LEU A 345 -1.30 -2.14 2.34
CA LEU A 345 -0.21 -1.60 1.53
C LEU A 345 -0.53 -1.62 0.04
N TYR A 346 -1.24 -2.65 -0.41
CA TYR A 346 -1.38 -2.89 -1.84
C TYR A 346 -2.66 -3.66 -2.14
N VAL A 347 -3.35 -3.32 -3.22
CA VAL A 347 -4.50 -4.09 -3.69
C VAL A 347 -4.20 -4.67 -5.06
N ALA A 348 -4.41 -5.98 -5.19
CA ALA A 348 -4.45 -6.65 -6.48
C ALA A 348 -5.88 -7.11 -6.78
N GLY A 349 -6.26 -7.18 -8.05
CA GLY A 349 -7.58 -7.63 -8.43
C GLY A 349 -7.57 -8.40 -9.74
N VAL A 350 -8.59 -9.24 -9.91
CA VAL A 350 -8.73 -10.13 -11.07
C VAL A 350 -10.17 -10.25 -11.52
N GLY A 351 -10.32 -10.59 -12.80
CA GLY A 351 -11.52 -11.14 -13.39
C GLY A 351 -11.14 -11.86 -14.68
N PHE A 352 -12.11 -12.41 -15.39
CA PHE A 352 -11.85 -12.84 -16.77
C PHE A 352 -11.61 -11.62 -17.66
N PRO A 353 -10.70 -11.70 -18.65
CA PRO A 353 -10.52 -10.63 -19.62
C PRO A 353 -11.85 -10.34 -20.32
N ALA A 354 -12.16 -9.06 -20.55
CA ALA A 354 -13.29 -8.70 -21.39
C ALA A 354 -13.07 -9.29 -22.80
N THR A 355 -14.04 -10.05 -23.30
CA THR A 355 -13.97 -10.60 -24.66
C THR A 355 -13.94 -9.44 -25.65
N SER A 356 -12.82 -9.27 -26.35
CA SER A 356 -12.81 -8.53 -27.60
C SER A 356 -12.89 -9.54 -28.74
N ALA A 357 -13.62 -9.23 -29.82
CA ALA A 357 -13.73 -10.09 -31.01
C ALA A 357 -12.35 -10.50 -31.59
N ARG A 358 -11.27 -9.81 -31.21
CA ARG A 358 -9.89 -10.05 -31.64
C ARG A 358 -9.18 -11.19 -30.90
N ALA A 359 -9.64 -11.58 -29.70
CA ALA A 359 -8.98 -12.59 -28.87
C ALA A 359 -9.21 -14.04 -29.35
N LYS A 360 -10.29 -14.31 -30.09
CA LYS A 360 -10.57 -15.64 -30.66
C LYS A 360 -9.52 -16.11 -31.67
N ARG A 361 -8.78 -15.21 -32.32
CA ARG A 361 -7.79 -15.55 -33.36
C ARG A 361 -6.39 -15.91 -32.84
N GLN A 362 -6.10 -15.69 -31.55
CA GLN A 362 -4.73 -15.85 -31.02
C GLN A 362 -4.46 -17.23 -30.40
N PHE A 363 -5.50 -18.01 -30.10
CA PHE A 363 -5.36 -19.37 -29.54
C PHE A 363 -5.73 -20.49 -30.52
N SER A 364 -6.15 -20.18 -31.75
CA SER A 364 -6.55 -21.18 -32.76
C SER A 364 -5.59 -21.29 -33.97
N ARG A 365 -4.36 -20.75 -33.88
CA ARG A 365 -3.48 -20.62 -35.06
C ARG A 365 -2.09 -21.25 -34.91
N SER A 366 -1.90 -22.16 -33.97
CA SER A 366 -0.63 -22.90 -33.81
C SER A 366 -0.57 -24.26 -34.50
N GLU A 367 -1.64 -24.76 -35.13
CA GLU A 367 -1.62 -26.10 -35.76
C GLU A 367 -1.22 -26.14 -37.25
N ASP A 368 -1.29 -25.02 -37.99
CA ASP A 368 -1.15 -25.08 -39.47
C ASP A 368 0.10 -24.40 -40.06
N ARG A 369 1.22 -24.28 -39.33
CA ARG A 369 2.42 -23.61 -39.88
C ARG A 369 3.72 -24.34 -39.65
N HIS A 370 3.81 -25.62 -40.02
CA HIS A 370 5.08 -26.27 -40.31
C HIS A 370 4.93 -27.30 -41.46
N ALA A 371 4.72 -26.79 -42.68
CA ALA A 371 4.98 -27.54 -43.92
C ALA A 371 5.40 -26.55 -45.02
N ALA A 372 6.65 -26.12 -44.99
CA ALA A 372 7.38 -25.59 -46.15
C ALA A 372 8.87 -25.49 -45.77
N GLY A 373 9.65 -26.49 -46.15
CA GLY A 373 11.11 -26.41 -46.13
C GLY A 373 11.59 -25.47 -47.24
N PRO A 374 12.76 -24.82 -47.09
CA PRO A 374 13.31 -23.98 -48.15
C PRO A 374 13.86 -24.86 -49.28
N SER A 375 13.45 -24.57 -50.52
CA SER A 375 14.04 -25.13 -51.73
C SER A 375 15.49 -24.65 -51.87
N LYS A 376 16.35 -25.57 -52.29
CA LYS A 376 17.67 -25.26 -52.85
C LYS A 376 17.53 -24.72 -54.28
N ASP A 377 18.66 -24.20 -54.77
CA ASP A 377 18.97 -23.73 -56.14
C ASP A 377 18.65 -22.24 -56.34
N GLY A 378 19.53 -21.38 -56.88
CA GLY A 378 20.79 -21.52 -57.58
C GLY A 378 20.93 -20.33 -58.54
N VAL A 379 22.18 -19.91 -58.79
CA VAL A 379 22.68 -18.76 -59.61
C VAL A 379 22.90 -17.46 -58.86
#